data_AF-A0A1M6YTK0-F1
#
_entry.id   AF-A0A1M6YTK0-F1
#
_cell.length_a   1.000
_cell.length_b   1.000
_cell.length_c   1.000
_cell.angle_alpha   90.00
_cell.angle_beta   90.00
_cell.angle_gamma   90.00
#
_symmetry.space_group_name_H-M   'P 1'
#
loop_
_entity.id
_entity.type
_entity.pdbx_description
1 polymer ?
#
loop_
_entity_poly.entity_id
_entity_poly.type
_entity_poly.pdbx_seq_one_letter_code
_entity_poly.pdbx_strand_id
1 'polypeptide(L)'
;MYEGLSDKEKEIASPRPFFPKKGVIMNYVARFFKDGDGIGVEFPDVPGAFTCADSMEEAKQMAKECLDGVLSVMLDRRDPLPEAKTKADPKRRLFPVFVDERLAIAYSVFEARRGKSAAEISRRMGISRQAYQRLEDPKSSLSVSTLIKLAEALGKNLEVRLV
;
A
#
# COMPACT_ATOMS: atom_id res chain seq x y z
N MET A 1 16.32 14.07 10.51
CA MET A 1 15.55 15.21 9.99
C MET A 1 14.27 15.51 10.81
N TYR A 2 14.21 15.13 12.09
CA TYR A 2 13.05 15.33 12.98
C TYR A 2 13.46 15.43 14.47
N GLU A 3 14.57 16.10 14.77
CA GLU A 3 14.92 16.41 16.17
C GLU A 3 14.22 17.71 16.58
N GLY A 4 13.53 17.70 17.72
CA GLY A 4 12.88 18.90 18.30
C GLY A 4 11.35 18.96 18.24
N LEU A 5 10.67 18.00 17.60
CA LEU A 5 9.20 17.97 17.54
C LEU A 5 8.61 17.30 18.81
N SER A 6 7.53 17.87 19.35
CA SER A 6 6.72 17.22 20.40
C SER A 6 6.02 15.97 19.85
N ASP A 7 5.59 15.06 20.73
CA ASP A 7 4.98 13.80 20.29
C ASP A 7 3.67 13.99 19.50
N LYS A 8 2.91 15.06 19.77
CA LYS A 8 1.74 15.48 18.98
C LYS A 8 2.13 16.00 17.59
N GLU A 9 3.24 16.72 17.49
CA GLU A 9 3.73 17.24 16.20
C GLU A 9 4.37 16.14 15.35
N LYS A 10 5.01 15.14 15.97
CA LYS A 10 5.45 13.92 15.27
C LYS A 10 4.26 13.11 14.75
N GLU A 11 3.15 13.07 15.47
CA GLU A 11 1.92 12.39 15.02
C GLU A 11 1.28 13.10 13.81
N ILE A 12 1.30 14.43 13.77
CA ILE A 12 0.81 15.25 12.65
C ILE A 12 1.79 15.25 11.45
N ALA A 13 3.09 15.27 11.72
CA ALA A 13 4.16 15.25 10.71
C ALA A 13 4.44 13.83 10.17
N SER A 14 4.00 12.79 10.87
CA SER A 14 4.02 11.44 10.31
C SER A 14 3.03 11.40 9.14
N PRO A 15 3.44 10.96 7.93
CA PRO A 15 2.50 10.73 6.86
C PRO A 15 1.43 9.79 7.39
N ARG A 16 0.19 10.27 7.53
CA ARG A 16 -0.92 9.38 7.83
C ARG A 16 -1.05 8.49 6.60
N PRO A 17 -0.94 7.17 6.73
CA PRO A 17 -1.07 6.30 5.59
C PRO A 17 -2.48 6.48 5.07
N PHE A 18 -2.60 6.71 3.76
CA PHE A 18 -3.91 6.75 3.15
C PHE A 18 -4.47 5.33 3.16
N PHE A 19 -5.44 5.08 4.04
CA PHE A 19 -6.33 3.95 3.85
C PHE A 19 -7.47 4.38 2.94
N PRO A 20 -7.85 3.56 1.95
CA PRO A 20 -9.03 3.86 1.16
C PRO A 20 -10.23 4.07 2.08
N LYS A 21 -10.95 5.20 1.87
CA LYS A 21 -12.21 5.45 2.57
C LYS A 21 -13.22 4.35 2.22
N LYS A 22 -14.21 4.14 3.11
CA LYS A 22 -15.27 3.12 2.99
C LYS A 22 -15.63 2.80 1.53
N GLY A 23 -15.30 1.60 1.07
CA GLY A 23 -15.76 1.04 -0.21
C GLY A 23 -14.88 1.31 -1.43
N VAL A 24 -13.65 1.82 -1.24
CA VAL A 24 -12.72 2.05 -2.34
C VAL A 24 -11.63 0.97 -2.35
N ILE A 25 -11.38 0.35 -3.52
CA ILE A 25 -10.24 -0.57 -3.72
C ILE A 25 -8.96 0.27 -3.77
N MET A 26 -7.89 -0.20 -3.12
CA MET A 26 -6.60 0.50 -3.11
C MET A 26 -6.08 0.67 -4.55
N ASN A 27 -5.86 1.92 -4.97
CA ASN A 27 -5.38 2.28 -6.30
C ASN A 27 -4.55 3.55 -6.25
N TYR A 28 -3.70 3.72 -7.26
CA TYR A 28 -3.00 4.96 -7.54
C TYR A 28 -3.26 5.38 -8.98
N VAL A 29 -3.34 6.69 -9.20
CA VAL A 29 -3.59 7.22 -10.54
C VAL A 29 -2.26 7.32 -11.30
N ALA A 30 -2.19 6.65 -12.43
CA ALA A 30 -1.08 6.74 -13.37
C ALA A 30 -1.36 7.77 -14.46
N ARG A 31 -0.32 8.51 -14.86
CA ARG A 31 -0.32 9.40 -16.02
C ARG A 31 0.37 8.69 -17.19
N PHE A 32 -0.35 8.57 -18.31
CA PHE A 32 0.19 8.01 -19.55
C PHE A 32 0.50 9.15 -20.53
N PHE A 33 1.72 9.21 -21.04
CA PHE A 33 2.16 10.27 -21.94
C PHE A 33 3.02 9.73 -23.07
N LYS A 34 3.10 10.47 -24.18
CA LYS A 34 3.97 10.09 -25.31
C LYS A 34 5.42 10.33 -24.89
N ASP A 35 6.27 9.32 -25.08
CA ASP A 35 7.70 9.40 -24.81
C ASP A 35 8.47 8.80 -26.00
N GLY A 36 9.03 9.66 -26.85
CA GLY A 36 9.57 9.25 -28.14
C GLY A 36 8.53 8.53 -29.01
N ASP A 37 8.87 7.33 -29.47
CA ASP A 37 7.98 6.45 -30.23
C ASP A 37 7.13 5.52 -29.33
N GLY A 38 7.34 5.56 -28.01
CA GLY A 38 6.62 4.76 -27.03
C GLY A 38 5.70 5.58 -26.11
N ILE A 39 5.31 4.94 -25.01
CA ILE A 39 4.43 5.48 -24.00
C ILE A 39 5.12 5.41 -22.64
N GLY A 40 5.34 6.57 -22.04
CA GLY A 40 5.77 6.70 -20.66
C GLY A 40 4.58 6.62 -19.70
N VAL A 41 4.83 6.00 -18.54
CA VAL A 41 3.88 5.90 -17.45
C VAL A 41 4.56 6.33 -16.15
N GLU A 42 3.89 7.20 -15.41
CA GLU A 42 4.34 7.61 -14.08
C GLU A 42 3.17 7.64 -13.09
N PHE A 43 3.50 7.58 -11.80
CA PHE A 43 2.54 7.74 -10.72
C PHE A 43 2.88 9.00 -9.91
N PRO A 44 2.13 10.11 -10.08
CA PRO A 44 2.45 11.37 -9.38
C PRO A 44 2.51 11.26 -7.86
N ASP A 45 1.74 10.33 -7.29
CA ASP A 45 1.63 10.12 -5.85
C ASP A 45 2.56 8.99 -5.33
N VAL A 46 3.25 8.26 -6.20
CA VAL A 46 4.14 7.15 -5.83
C VAL A 46 5.54 7.44 -6.36
N PRO A 47 6.39 8.13 -5.57
CA PRO A 47 7.74 8.48 -6.00
C PRO A 47 8.55 7.26 -6.43
N GLY A 48 9.20 7.34 -7.59
CA GLY A 48 10.03 6.26 -8.13
C GLY A 48 9.27 5.21 -8.95
N ALA A 49 7.93 5.28 -9.04
CA ALA A 49 7.16 4.42 -9.93
C ALA A 49 7.06 5.05 -11.33
N PHE A 50 7.96 4.62 -12.20
CA PHE A 50 8.05 4.99 -13.61
C PHE A 50 8.30 3.75 -14.46
N THR A 51 7.66 3.70 -15.63
CA THR A 51 7.88 2.65 -16.62
C THR A 51 7.54 3.15 -18.02
N CYS A 52 7.87 2.39 -19.04
CA CYS A 52 7.51 2.69 -20.42
C CYS A 52 7.21 1.41 -21.20
N ALA A 53 6.56 1.55 -22.34
CA ALA A 53 6.21 0.46 -23.24
C ALA A 53 6.01 0.97 -24.68
N ASP A 54 6.01 0.06 -25.65
CA ASP A 54 5.84 0.41 -27.06
C ASP A 54 4.37 0.63 -27.45
N SER A 55 3.44 0.07 -26.66
CA SER A 55 1.99 0.15 -26.93
C SER A 55 1.19 0.52 -25.68
N MET A 56 -0.03 1.01 -25.88
CA MET A 56 -0.91 1.41 -24.77
C MET A 56 -1.33 0.21 -23.92
N GLU A 57 -1.53 -0.95 -24.54
CA GLU A 57 -1.92 -2.16 -23.81
C GLU A 57 -0.76 -2.69 -22.96
N GLU A 58 0.45 -2.72 -23.52
CA GLU A 58 1.64 -3.07 -22.75
C GLU A 58 1.92 -2.04 -21.65
N ALA A 59 1.76 -0.74 -21.92
CA ALA A 59 1.93 0.31 -20.92
C ALA A 59 1.03 0.11 -19.70
N LYS A 60 -0.22 -0.33 -19.90
CA LYS A 60 -1.14 -0.64 -18.78
C LYS A 60 -0.66 -1.82 -17.94
N GLN A 61 -0.19 -2.88 -18.59
CA GLN A 61 0.37 -4.05 -17.89
C GLN A 61 1.62 -3.66 -17.10
N MET A 62 2.54 -2.96 -17.75
CA MET A 62 3.77 -2.46 -17.12
C MET A 62 3.48 -1.50 -15.97
N ALA A 63 2.42 -0.67 -16.08
CA ALA A 63 2.01 0.23 -15.00
C ALA A 63 1.63 -0.54 -13.73
N LYS A 64 0.87 -1.64 -13.87
CA LYS A 64 0.48 -2.51 -12.75
C LYS A 64 1.69 -3.13 -12.08
N GLU A 65 2.57 -3.74 -12.87
CA GLU A 65 3.78 -4.40 -12.36
C GLU A 65 4.74 -3.40 -11.69
N CYS A 66 4.91 -2.22 -12.29
CA CYS A 66 5.70 -1.13 -11.73
C CYS A 66 5.14 -0.68 -10.37
N LEU A 67 3.83 -0.43 -10.30
CA LEU A 67 3.17 0.00 -9.06
C LEU A 67 3.33 -1.03 -7.94
N ASP A 68 2.98 -2.29 -8.21
CA ASP A 68 3.08 -3.35 -7.21
C ASP A 68 4.54 -3.58 -6.79
N GLY A 69 5.48 -3.51 -7.73
CA GLY A 69 6.91 -3.67 -7.47
C GLY A 69 7.44 -2.59 -6.52
N VAL A 70 7.14 -1.32 -6.81
CA VAL A 70 7.56 -0.19 -5.97
C VAL A 70 6.92 -0.28 -4.59
N LEU A 71 5.61 -0.53 -4.52
CA LEU A 71 4.92 -0.70 -3.25
C LEU A 71 5.44 -1.91 -2.47
N SER A 72 5.80 -3.02 -3.11
CA SER A 72 6.41 -4.17 -2.42
C SER A 72 7.75 -3.80 -1.78
N VAL A 73 8.61 -3.08 -2.50
CA VAL A 73 9.90 -2.61 -1.96
C VAL A 73 9.69 -1.65 -0.79
N MET A 74 8.72 -0.75 -0.89
CA MET A 74 8.36 0.16 0.20
C MET A 74 7.88 -0.62 1.45
N LEU A 75 7.10 -1.70 1.26
CA LEU A 75 6.60 -2.53 2.37
C LEU A 75 7.76 -3.26 3.07
N ASP A 76 8.69 -3.80 2.29
CA ASP A 76 9.90 -4.45 2.80
C ASP A 76 10.75 -3.48 3.65
N ARG A 77 10.82 -2.22 3.22
CA ARG A 77 11.49 -1.11 3.92
C ARG A 77 10.72 -0.56 5.11
N ARG A 78 9.48 -1.00 5.30
CA ARG A 78 8.56 -0.48 6.34
C ARG A 78 8.23 0.99 6.15
N ASP A 79 8.23 1.44 4.89
CA ASP A 79 7.80 2.78 4.53
C ASP A 79 6.27 2.88 4.64
N PRO A 80 5.73 4.04 5.05
CA PRO A 80 4.30 4.26 5.01
C PRO A 80 3.77 4.19 3.59
N LEU A 81 2.51 3.75 3.46
CA LEU A 81 1.81 3.83 2.19
C LEU A 81 1.75 5.30 1.71
N PRO A 82 2.09 5.61 0.44
CA PRO A 82 1.90 6.94 -0.12
C PRO A 82 0.43 7.42 -0.04
N GLU A 83 0.24 8.73 -0.06
CA GLU A 83 -1.10 9.30 -0.08
C GLU A 83 -1.58 9.49 -1.53
N ALA A 84 -2.67 8.82 -1.91
CA ALA A 84 -3.28 8.96 -3.23
C ALA A 84 -4.09 10.27 -3.34
N LYS A 85 -3.47 11.33 -3.85
CA LYS A 85 -4.03 12.69 -3.99
C LYS A 85 -4.58 12.96 -5.38
N THR A 86 -3.97 12.34 -6.38
CA THR A 86 -4.27 12.53 -7.79
C THR A 86 -5.62 11.89 -8.11
N LYS A 87 -6.46 12.64 -8.84
CA LYS A 87 -7.76 12.16 -9.30
C LYS A 87 -7.66 11.64 -10.74
N ALA A 88 -8.42 10.59 -11.03
CA ALA A 88 -8.56 10.10 -12.39
C ALA A 88 -9.20 11.17 -13.28
N ASP A 89 -8.66 11.33 -14.48
CA ASP A 89 -9.14 12.24 -15.51
C ASP A 89 -8.74 11.68 -16.88
N PRO A 90 -9.66 10.98 -17.58
CA PRO A 90 -9.38 10.41 -18.89
C PRO A 90 -8.93 11.43 -19.93
N LYS A 91 -9.38 12.70 -19.84
CA LYS A 91 -8.98 13.76 -20.79
C LYS A 91 -7.50 14.11 -20.64
N ARG A 92 -6.95 13.90 -19.43
CA ARG A 92 -5.53 14.10 -19.10
C ARG A 92 -4.73 12.81 -19.10
N ARG A 93 -5.31 11.70 -19.60
CA ARG A 93 -4.71 10.35 -19.58
C ARG A 93 -4.30 9.92 -18.16
N LEU A 94 -5.11 10.29 -17.18
CA LEU A 94 -4.96 9.93 -15.78
C LEU A 94 -5.93 8.79 -15.46
N PHE A 95 -5.41 7.59 -15.26
CA PHE A 95 -6.21 6.38 -15.06
C PHE A 95 -5.84 5.68 -13.74
N PRO A 96 -6.82 5.13 -13.00
CA PRO A 96 -6.52 4.36 -11.80
C PRO A 96 -5.86 3.04 -12.18
N VAL A 97 -4.80 2.68 -11.45
CA VAL A 97 -4.18 1.36 -11.47
C VAL A 97 -4.37 0.77 -10.07
N PHE A 98 -5.03 -0.37 -10.01
CA PHE A 98 -5.34 -1.04 -8.75
C PHE A 98 -4.13 -1.81 -8.24
N VAL A 99 -3.92 -1.75 -6.93
CA VAL A 99 -2.85 -2.52 -6.27
C VAL A 99 -3.28 -3.99 -6.17
N ASP A 100 -2.33 -4.92 -6.27
CA ASP A 100 -2.59 -6.34 -6.01
C ASP A 100 -3.27 -6.52 -4.64
N GLU A 101 -4.29 -7.39 -4.59
CA GLU A 101 -5.13 -7.52 -3.41
C GLU A 101 -4.33 -8.05 -2.21
N ARG A 102 -3.38 -8.97 -2.43
CA ARG A 102 -2.55 -9.50 -1.35
C ARG A 102 -1.59 -8.46 -0.83
N LEU A 103 -1.00 -7.66 -1.73
CA LEU A 103 -0.17 -6.52 -1.37
C LEU A 103 -0.97 -5.48 -0.58
N ALA A 104 -2.18 -5.14 -1.02
CA ALA A 104 -3.07 -4.22 -0.31
C ALA A 104 -3.45 -4.73 1.09
N ILE A 105 -3.72 -6.03 1.24
CA ILE A 105 -3.98 -6.66 2.54
C ILE A 105 -2.73 -6.61 3.43
N ALA A 106 -1.56 -6.95 2.91
CA ALA A 106 -0.30 -6.94 3.66
C ALA A 106 0.05 -5.53 4.17
N TYR A 107 -0.11 -4.51 3.32
CA TYR A 107 -0.02 -3.11 3.75
C TYR A 107 -1.05 -2.76 4.82
N SER A 108 -2.29 -3.23 4.66
CA SER A 108 -3.35 -2.95 5.63
C SER A 108 -3.02 -3.53 7.01
N VAL A 109 -2.44 -4.72 7.06
CA VAL A 109 -1.91 -5.33 8.30
C VAL A 109 -0.78 -4.49 8.89
N PHE A 110 0.21 -4.15 8.07
CA PHE A 110 1.36 -3.36 8.49
C PHE A 110 0.94 -2.02 9.10
N GLU A 111 0.03 -1.32 8.44
CA GLU A 111 -0.44 -0.02 8.87
C GLU A 111 -1.38 -0.11 10.09
N ALA A 112 -2.20 -1.17 10.19
CA ALA A 112 -3.09 -1.38 11.33
C ALA A 112 -2.33 -1.56 12.66
N ARG A 113 -1.06 -2.01 12.61
CA ARG A 113 -0.21 -2.15 13.79
C ARG A 113 0.80 -1.01 14.01
N ARG A 114 0.69 0.10 13.27
CA ARG A 114 1.53 1.28 13.49
C ARG A 114 1.55 1.68 14.97
N GLY A 115 2.72 2.12 15.43
CA GLY A 115 2.97 2.44 16.84
C GLY A 115 3.17 1.22 17.75
N LYS A 116 2.98 -0.01 17.25
CA LYS A 116 3.24 -1.25 17.98
C LYS A 116 4.30 -2.07 17.26
N SER A 117 5.18 -2.71 18.03
CA SER A 117 6.23 -3.57 17.44
C SER A 117 5.63 -4.91 16.99
N ALA A 118 6.19 -5.52 15.93
CA ALA A 118 5.83 -6.87 15.51
C ALA A 118 5.94 -7.89 16.67
N ALA A 119 6.90 -7.70 17.56
CA ALA A 119 7.10 -8.52 18.75
C ALA A 119 5.98 -8.39 19.78
N GLU A 120 5.46 -7.18 19.97
CA GLU A 120 4.33 -6.92 20.85
C GLU A 120 3.06 -7.57 20.31
N ILE A 121 2.79 -7.40 19.01
CA ILE A 121 1.61 -7.99 18.38
C ILE A 121 1.70 -9.52 18.36
N SER A 122 2.86 -10.09 18.02
CA SER A 122 3.04 -11.54 18.01
C SER A 122 2.76 -12.15 19.39
N ARG A 123 3.22 -11.50 20.48
CA ARG A 123 2.92 -11.92 21.86
C ARG A 123 1.43 -11.87 22.17
N ARG A 124 0.75 -10.79 21.81
CA ARG A 124 -0.71 -10.64 22.03
C ARG A 124 -1.52 -11.66 21.24
N MET A 125 -1.07 -12.00 20.04
CA MET A 125 -1.67 -13.04 19.20
C MET A 125 -1.33 -14.46 19.66
N GLY A 126 -0.35 -14.64 20.56
CA GLY A 126 0.14 -15.96 20.96
C GLY A 126 0.87 -16.72 19.85
N ILE A 127 1.54 -16.02 18.93
CA ILE A 127 2.27 -16.63 17.79
C ILE A 127 3.75 -16.22 17.77
N SER A 128 4.57 -16.97 17.03
CA SER A 128 5.98 -16.64 16.83
C SER A 128 6.17 -15.38 15.97
N ARG A 129 7.34 -14.74 16.05
CA ARG A 129 7.67 -13.59 15.19
C ARG A 129 7.70 -13.97 13.71
N GLN A 130 8.19 -15.15 13.38
CA GLN A 130 8.21 -15.65 12.00
C GLN A 130 6.79 -15.87 11.46
N ALA A 131 5.89 -16.41 12.29
CA ALA A 131 4.48 -16.54 11.94
C ALA A 131 3.85 -15.17 11.71
N TYR A 132 4.16 -14.17 12.56
CA TYR A 132 3.69 -12.81 12.38
C TYR A 132 4.21 -12.15 11.10
N GLN A 133 5.48 -12.32 10.74
CA GLN A 133 6.06 -11.75 9.52
C GLN A 133 5.29 -12.16 8.26
N ARG A 134 4.75 -13.38 8.22
CA ARG A 134 3.91 -13.87 7.11
C ARG A 134 2.60 -13.08 6.95
N LEU A 135 2.14 -12.35 7.97
CA LEU A 135 0.93 -11.53 7.85
C LEU A 135 1.17 -10.25 7.04
N GLU A 136 2.42 -9.80 6.94
CA GLU A 136 2.83 -8.60 6.21
C GLU A 136 3.59 -8.94 4.93
N ASP A 137 3.55 -10.21 4.54
CA ASP A 137 4.14 -10.71 3.29
C ASP A 137 3.02 -10.94 2.27
N PRO A 138 2.98 -10.16 1.17
CA PRO A 138 2.00 -10.33 0.10
C PRO A 138 1.98 -11.74 -0.52
N LYS A 139 3.10 -12.48 -0.45
CA LYS A 139 3.20 -13.84 -1.02
C LYS A 139 2.60 -14.90 -0.10
N SER A 140 2.32 -14.56 1.15
CA SER A 140 1.78 -15.48 2.14
C SER A 140 0.26 -15.58 2.05
N SER A 141 -0.27 -16.79 2.29
CA SER A 141 -1.71 -17.00 2.42
C SER A 141 -2.16 -16.69 3.84
N LEU A 142 -3.13 -15.78 3.97
CA LEU A 142 -3.75 -15.40 5.23
C LEU A 142 -5.11 -16.05 5.38
N SER A 143 -5.37 -16.68 6.53
CA SER A 143 -6.70 -17.16 6.86
C SER A 143 -7.53 -16.07 7.53
N VAL A 144 -8.85 -16.11 7.34
CA VAL A 144 -9.79 -15.21 8.04
C VAL A 144 -9.60 -15.31 9.56
N SER A 145 -9.41 -16.51 10.10
CA SER A 145 -9.15 -16.71 11.53
C SER A 145 -7.89 -15.99 12.02
N THR A 146 -6.85 -15.87 11.17
CA THR A 146 -5.64 -15.12 11.50
C THR A 146 -5.90 -13.62 11.55
N LEU A 147 -6.67 -13.11 10.59
CA LEU A 147 -7.07 -11.70 10.54
C LEU A 147 -7.96 -11.30 11.74
N ILE A 148 -8.85 -12.19 12.18
CA ILE A 148 -9.67 -11.99 13.39
C ILE A 148 -8.77 -11.85 14.62
N LYS A 149 -7.84 -12.80 14.83
CA LYS A 149 -6.89 -12.75 15.97
C LYS A 149 -6.01 -11.51 15.94
N LEU A 150 -5.60 -11.08 14.75
CA LEU A 150 -4.84 -9.83 14.58
C LEU A 150 -5.68 -8.63 15.02
N ALA A 151 -6.93 -8.54 14.57
CA ALA A 151 -7.84 -7.45 14.93
C ALA A 151 -8.06 -7.40 16.46
N GLU A 152 -8.33 -8.55 17.09
CA GLU A 152 -8.44 -8.69 18.55
C GLU A 152 -7.18 -8.21 19.27
N ALA A 153 -6.00 -8.69 18.87
CA ALA A 153 -4.72 -8.29 19.46
C ALA A 153 -4.42 -6.79 19.32
N LEU A 154 -4.96 -6.17 18.28
CA LEU A 154 -4.86 -4.74 18.02
C LEU A 154 -5.92 -3.90 18.73
N GLY A 155 -6.99 -4.52 19.26
CA GLY A 155 -8.18 -3.84 19.78
C GLY A 155 -9.02 -3.20 18.67
N LYS A 156 -9.12 -3.87 17.52
CA LYS A 156 -9.85 -3.44 16.32
C LYS A 156 -10.90 -4.48 15.92
N ASN A 157 -11.80 -4.10 15.01
CA ASN A 157 -12.74 -5.02 14.38
C ASN A 157 -12.27 -5.36 12.96
N LEU A 158 -12.48 -6.59 12.53
CA LEU A 158 -12.30 -7.01 11.14
C LEU A 158 -13.60 -6.71 10.36
N GLU A 159 -13.50 -5.88 9.33
CA GLU A 159 -14.56 -5.66 8.34
C GLU A 159 -14.08 -6.22 6.99
N VAL A 160 -14.89 -7.08 6.37
CA VAL A 160 -14.65 -7.60 5.02
C VAL A 160 -15.78 -7.13 4.13
N ARG A 161 -15.44 -6.63 2.94
CA ARG A 161 -16.39 -6.15 1.95
C ARG A 161 -16.01 -6.68 0.58
N LEU A 162 -17.01 -7.20 -0.13
CA LEU A 162 -16.92 -7.43 -1.57
C LEU A 162 -17.51 -6.18 -2.26
N VAL A 163 -16.79 -5.64 -3.22
CA VAL A 163 -17.15 -4.41 -3.94
C VAL A 163 -17.30 -4.67 -5.43
#